data_AF-A0A9W8PX47-F1
#
_entry.id   AF-A0A9W8PX47-F1
#
_cell.length_a   1.000
_cell.length_b   1.000
_cell.length_c   1.000
_cell.angle_alpha   90.00
_cell.angle_beta   90.00
_cell.angle_gamma   90.00
#
_symmetry.space_group_name_H-M   'P 1'
#
loop_
_entity.id
_entity.type
_entity.pdbx_description
1 polymer ?
#
loop_
_entity_poly.entity_id
_entity_poly.type
_entity_poly.pdbx_seq_one_letter_code
_entity_poly.pdbx_strand_id
1 'polypeptide(L)'
;MTAGAGLVGALVLRSCDLKHLSISFMFDARQFLDSLQATDCRHKLRSLTLTASILKRDSESSEFASFLSNASSFPQKMKQLERLILWNSKPGEACAVIYQRDRSAQQATLIRRGTWHFELDDEVVESWKNVNPDFLLRIEHEQLQAAVKGTGDAIYHLGLSGEVIDPISARQLRQEEFVRSLTKGY
;
A
#
# COMPACT_ATOMS: atom_id res chain seq x y z
N MET A 1 -25.72 7.84 5.99
CA MET A 1 -24.28 7.76 5.67
C MET A 1 -23.51 7.80 6.98
N THR A 2 -22.71 6.79 7.29
CA THR A 2 -21.81 6.86 8.45
C THR A 2 -20.74 7.92 8.15
N ALA A 3 -20.33 8.70 9.16
CA ALA A 3 -19.37 9.80 8.98
C ALA A 3 -18.06 9.36 8.30
N GLY A 4 -17.66 8.09 8.49
CA GLY A 4 -16.49 7.50 7.83
C GLY A 4 -16.61 7.38 6.30
N ALA A 5 -17.77 6.96 5.78
CA ALA A 5 -17.98 6.83 4.33
C ALA A 5 -17.94 8.20 3.62
N GLY A 6 -18.47 9.24 4.26
CA GLY A 6 -18.41 10.61 3.74
C GLY A 6 -16.98 11.15 3.65
N LEU A 7 -16.13 10.83 4.63
CA LEU A 7 -14.72 11.24 4.64
C LEU A 7 -13.92 10.56 3.53
N VAL A 8 -14.11 9.25 3.32
CA VAL A 8 -13.42 8.49 2.26
C VAL A 8 -13.81 9.04 0.89
N GLY A 9 -15.10 9.27 0.63
CA GLY A 9 -15.56 9.88 -0.62
C GLY A 9 -14.96 11.26 -0.86
N ALA A 10 -14.90 12.11 0.16
CA ALA A 10 -14.27 13.43 0.06
C ALA A 10 -12.77 13.33 -0.29
N LEU A 11 -12.05 12.36 0.28
CA LEU A 11 -10.62 12.15 -0.03
C LEU A 11 -10.40 11.60 -1.43
N VAL A 12 -11.26 10.69 -1.92
CA VAL A 12 -11.23 10.24 -3.32
C VAL A 12 -11.47 11.42 -4.26
N LEU A 13 -12.44 12.30 -3.98
CA LEU A 13 -12.64 13.51 -4.77
C LEU A 13 -11.46 14.48 -4.71
N ARG A 14 -10.83 14.64 -3.54
CA ARG A 14 -9.61 15.45 -3.44
C ARG A 14 -8.44 14.85 -4.20
N SER A 15 -8.38 13.52 -4.29
CA SER A 15 -7.36 12.79 -5.03
C SER A 15 -7.35 13.12 -6.54
N CYS A 16 -8.44 13.68 -7.08
CA CYS A 16 -8.53 14.10 -8.47
C CYS A 16 -7.50 15.20 -8.81
N ASP A 17 -7.19 16.08 -7.85
CA ASP A 17 -6.31 17.25 -8.07
C ASP A 17 -4.91 17.10 -7.47
N LEU A 18 -4.68 16.09 -6.65
CA LEU A 18 -3.40 15.84 -6.01
C LEU A 18 -2.47 15.02 -6.92
N LYS A 19 -1.16 15.28 -6.80
CA LYS A 19 -0.11 14.44 -7.43
C LYS A 19 0.38 13.34 -6.50
N HIS A 20 0.36 13.58 -5.19
CA HIS A 20 0.85 12.66 -4.18
C HIS A 20 -0.17 12.62 -3.04
N LEU A 21 -0.52 11.42 -2.60
CA LEU A 21 -1.43 11.22 -1.49
C LEU A 21 -0.96 10.02 -0.67
N SER A 22 -0.64 10.27 0.59
CA SER A 22 -0.44 9.20 1.59
C SER A 22 -1.56 9.29 2.61
N ILE A 23 -2.28 8.18 2.77
CA ILE A 23 -3.28 8.05 3.82
C ILE A 23 -2.97 6.78 4.59
N SER A 24 -2.35 6.97 5.75
CA SER A 24 -1.97 5.88 6.64
C SER A 24 -2.82 5.92 7.90
N PHE A 25 -3.27 4.75 8.37
CA PHE A 25 -4.03 4.54 9.61
C PHE A 25 -5.41 5.20 9.71
N MET A 26 -5.85 6.00 8.74
CA MET A 26 -7.16 6.66 8.78
C MET A 26 -8.31 5.76 8.33
N PHE A 27 -8.09 4.95 7.28
CA PHE A 27 -9.06 3.98 6.78
C PHE A 27 -8.36 2.92 5.93
N ASP A 28 -9.08 1.85 5.67
CA ASP A 28 -8.60 0.73 4.89
C ASP A 28 -8.63 1.02 3.38
N ALA A 29 -7.62 0.54 2.66
CA ALA A 29 -7.51 0.65 1.21
C ALA A 29 -8.75 0.13 0.46
N ARG A 30 -9.46 -0.88 1.00
CA ARG A 30 -10.72 -1.37 0.43
C ARG A 30 -11.79 -0.28 0.37
N GLN A 31 -11.97 0.47 1.46
CA GLN A 31 -12.97 1.54 1.51
C GLN A 31 -12.67 2.63 0.48
N PHE A 32 -11.39 2.97 0.32
CA PHE A 32 -10.96 3.91 -0.71
C PHE A 32 -11.19 3.35 -2.11
N LEU A 33 -10.89 2.07 -2.34
CA LEU A 33 -11.11 1.41 -3.62
C LEU A 33 -12.59 1.39 -4.00
N ASP A 34 -13.48 1.03 -3.07
CA ASP A 34 -14.93 1.02 -3.28
C ASP A 34 -15.43 2.42 -3.69
N SER A 35 -14.95 3.46 -3.01
CA SER A 35 -15.28 4.85 -3.31
C SER A 35 -14.68 5.34 -4.63
N LEU A 36 -13.48 4.85 -4.99
CA LEU A 36 -12.83 5.12 -6.27
C LEU A 36 -13.63 4.55 -7.44
N GLN A 37 -14.22 3.36 -7.29
CA GLN A 37 -15.05 2.76 -8.33
C GLN A 37 -16.31 3.57 -8.64
N ALA A 38 -16.84 4.29 -7.64
CA ALA A 38 -18.01 5.15 -7.77
C ALA A 38 -17.69 6.56 -8.29
N THR A 39 -16.42 6.87 -8.58
CA THR A 39 -15.97 8.21 -8.98
C THR A 39 -15.52 8.24 -10.44
N ASP A 40 -15.97 9.24 -11.19
CA ASP A 40 -15.65 9.43 -12.63
C ASP A 40 -14.64 10.54 -12.92
N CYS A 41 -13.94 11.06 -11.90
CA CYS A 41 -13.01 12.15 -12.10
C CYS A 41 -11.70 11.70 -12.78
N ARG A 42 -11.05 12.62 -13.47
CA ARG A 42 -9.72 12.39 -14.03
C ARG A 42 -8.64 12.62 -12.98
N HIS A 43 -8.12 11.54 -12.41
CA HIS A 43 -7.07 11.62 -11.39
C HIS A 43 -5.70 12.07 -11.96
N LYS A 44 -5.07 13.02 -11.27
CA LYS A 44 -3.70 13.50 -11.53
C LYS A 44 -2.64 12.82 -10.64
N LEU A 45 -3.07 11.89 -9.79
CA LEU A 45 -2.23 11.16 -8.86
C LEU A 45 -1.11 10.41 -9.57
N ARG A 46 0.11 10.59 -9.07
CA ARG A 46 1.33 9.88 -9.46
C ARG A 46 1.81 8.92 -8.38
N SER A 47 1.67 9.29 -7.10
CA SER A 47 1.97 8.40 -5.97
C SER A 47 0.77 8.30 -5.02
N LEU A 48 0.38 7.08 -4.68
CA LEU A 48 -0.67 6.77 -3.70
C LEU A 48 -0.17 5.75 -2.69
N THR A 49 -0.25 6.07 -1.40
CA THR A 49 0.08 5.17 -0.30
C THR A 49 -1.13 4.98 0.60
N LEU A 50 -1.54 3.73 0.84
CA LEU A 50 -2.72 3.37 1.64
C LEU A 50 -2.40 2.24 2.62
N THR A 51 -3.02 2.29 3.81
CA THR A 51 -3.02 1.15 4.72
C THR A 51 -4.01 0.08 4.24
N ALA A 52 -3.57 -1.17 4.11
CA ALA A 52 -4.40 -2.30 3.70
C ALA A 52 -4.36 -3.40 4.76
N SER A 53 -5.35 -3.44 5.66
CA SER A 53 -5.37 -4.32 6.84
C SER A 53 -5.30 -5.81 6.53
N ILE A 54 -5.66 -6.19 5.30
CA ILE A 54 -5.55 -7.56 4.77
C ILE A 54 -4.09 -8.01 4.56
N LEU A 55 -3.11 -7.10 4.51
CA LEU A 55 -1.70 -7.44 4.36
C LEU A 55 -1.08 -7.91 5.69
N LYS A 56 -1.61 -9.00 6.23
CA LYS A 56 -1.20 -9.69 7.46
C LYS A 56 -1.12 -11.19 7.20
N ARG A 57 -0.26 -11.90 7.94
CA ARG A 57 0.03 -13.33 7.71
C ARG A 57 -1.19 -14.24 7.80
N ASP A 58 -2.08 -13.94 8.74
CA ASP A 58 -3.23 -14.79 9.07
C ASP A 58 -4.49 -14.43 8.27
N SER A 59 -4.33 -13.67 7.19
CA SER A 59 -5.43 -13.37 6.28
C SER A 59 -5.86 -14.62 5.51
N GLU A 60 -7.17 -14.77 5.29
CA GLU A 60 -7.69 -15.84 4.45
C GLU A 60 -7.16 -15.68 3.02
N SER A 61 -6.66 -16.76 2.44
CA SER A 61 -5.96 -16.73 1.15
C SER A 61 -6.85 -16.21 0.02
N SER A 62 -8.12 -16.59 -0.02
CA SER A 62 -9.09 -16.16 -1.03
C SER A 62 -9.44 -14.67 -0.92
N GLU A 63 -9.63 -14.16 0.29
CA GLU A 63 -9.92 -12.75 0.54
C GLU A 63 -8.71 -11.87 0.19
N PHE A 64 -7.51 -12.34 0.55
CA PHE A 64 -6.24 -11.70 0.21
C PHE A 64 -6.03 -11.61 -1.30
N ALA A 65 -6.19 -12.72 -2.01
CA ALA A 65 -6.12 -12.81 -3.46
C ALA A 65 -7.12 -11.87 -4.13
N SER A 66 -8.40 -11.98 -3.74
CA SER A 66 -9.48 -11.14 -4.28
C SER A 66 -9.18 -9.65 -4.10
N PHE A 67 -8.70 -9.25 -2.92
CA PHE A 67 -8.30 -7.87 -2.69
C PHE A 67 -7.15 -7.43 -3.61
N LEU A 68 -6.10 -8.23 -3.76
CA LEU A 68 -4.95 -7.87 -4.60
C LEU A 68 -5.31 -7.82 -6.09
N SER A 69 -6.19 -8.70 -6.57
CA SER A 69 -6.74 -8.63 -7.93
C SER A 69 -7.51 -7.33 -8.13
N ASN A 70 -8.41 -6.99 -7.20
CA ASN A 70 -9.19 -5.76 -7.25
C ASN A 70 -8.32 -4.50 -7.16
N ALA A 71 -7.21 -4.56 -6.40
CA ALA A 71 -6.27 -3.45 -6.27
C ALA A 71 -5.60 -3.04 -7.60
N SER A 72 -5.56 -3.92 -8.61
CA SER A 72 -5.15 -3.54 -9.97
C SER A 72 -6.00 -2.41 -10.57
N SER A 73 -7.22 -2.22 -10.06
CA SER A 73 -8.11 -1.13 -10.48
C SER A 73 -7.56 0.26 -10.14
N PHE A 74 -6.73 0.40 -9.11
CA PHE A 74 -6.13 1.70 -8.76
C PHE A 74 -5.35 2.30 -9.94
N PRO A 75 -4.30 1.65 -10.49
CA PRO A 75 -3.58 2.16 -11.65
C PRO A 75 -4.36 2.06 -12.97
N GLN A 76 -5.47 1.31 -13.03
CA GLN A 76 -6.40 1.31 -14.17
C GLN A 76 -7.29 2.55 -14.18
N LYS A 77 -7.85 2.98 -13.05
CA LYS A 77 -8.68 4.19 -12.93
C LYS A 77 -7.83 5.45 -12.87
N MET A 78 -6.73 5.40 -12.11
CA MET A 78 -5.77 6.49 -11.99
C MET A 78 -4.68 6.34 -13.04
N LYS A 79 -5.00 6.72 -14.29
CA LYS A 79 -4.07 6.53 -15.40
C LYS A 79 -2.72 7.20 -15.18
N GLN A 80 -2.61 8.30 -14.43
CA GLN A 80 -1.31 8.95 -14.16
C GLN A 80 -0.48 8.29 -13.04
N LEU A 81 -1.02 7.25 -12.39
CA LEU A 81 -0.36 6.61 -11.25
C LEU A 81 0.92 5.90 -11.71
N GLU A 82 2.03 6.31 -11.11
CA GLU A 82 3.39 5.80 -11.32
C GLU A 82 3.81 4.92 -10.15
N ARG A 83 3.30 5.18 -8.94
CA ARG A 83 3.61 4.46 -7.72
C ARG A 83 2.34 4.23 -6.89
N LEU A 84 2.11 2.99 -6.50
CA LEU A 84 1.07 2.61 -5.54
C LEU A 84 1.71 1.75 -4.45
N ILE A 85 1.43 2.08 -3.20
CA ILE A 85 1.92 1.36 -2.03
C ILE A 85 0.72 0.97 -1.19
N LEU A 86 0.48 -0.32 -1.08
CA LEU A 86 -0.44 -0.90 -0.12
C LEU A 86 0.39 -1.55 0.97
N TRP A 87 0.16 -1.18 2.22
CA TRP A 87 1.02 -1.66 3.30
C TRP A 87 0.26 -1.90 4.59
N ASN A 88 0.81 -2.74 5.45
CA ASN A 88 0.33 -2.92 6.80
C ASN A 88 1.45 -3.42 7.72
N SER A 89 1.24 -3.24 9.02
CA SER A 89 2.14 -3.71 10.07
C SER A 89 1.38 -4.08 11.32
N LYS A 90 1.81 -5.15 11.97
CA LYS A 90 1.46 -5.48 13.37
C LYS A 90 2.75 -5.93 14.09
N PRO A 91 2.79 -5.99 15.42
CA PRO A 91 3.96 -6.52 16.11
C PRO A 91 4.37 -7.90 15.56
N GLY A 92 5.63 -8.03 15.17
CA GLY A 92 6.20 -9.24 14.57
C GLY A 92 6.04 -9.38 13.06
N GLU A 93 5.26 -8.53 12.37
CA GLU A 93 5.16 -8.59 10.91
C GLU A 93 4.88 -7.26 10.21
N ALA A 94 5.42 -7.15 9.01
CA ALA A 94 5.16 -6.03 8.11
C ALA A 94 5.14 -6.53 6.67
N CYS A 95 4.26 -5.95 5.86
CA CYS A 95 4.12 -6.29 4.45
C CYS A 95 3.76 -5.05 3.64
N ALA A 96 4.32 -4.95 2.44
CA ALA A 96 3.96 -3.97 1.43
C ALA A 96 3.86 -4.65 0.05
N VAL A 97 2.83 -4.26 -0.69
CA VAL A 97 2.71 -4.51 -2.13
C VAL A 97 2.92 -3.16 -2.82
N ILE A 98 3.96 -3.09 -3.64
CA ILE A 98 4.40 -1.85 -4.28
C ILE A 98 4.30 -2.02 -5.78
N TYR A 99 3.43 -1.28 -6.42
CA TYR A 99 3.39 -1.16 -7.88
C TYR A 99 4.18 0.07 -8.32
N GLN A 100 5.03 -0.11 -9.32
CA GLN A 100 5.78 0.96 -9.97
C GLN A 100 5.59 0.85 -11.48
N ARG A 101 5.43 2.00 -12.14
CA ARG A 101 5.26 2.09 -13.59
C ARG A 101 6.29 3.05 -14.16
N ASP A 102 7.11 2.52 -15.07
CA ASP A 102 8.02 3.32 -15.89
C ASP A 102 7.47 3.38 -17.32
N ARG A 103 6.96 4.55 -17.70
CA ARG A 103 6.42 4.79 -19.04
C ARG A 103 7.49 4.88 -20.11
N SER A 104 8.70 5.30 -19.75
CA SER A 104 9.81 5.45 -20.70
C SER A 104 10.35 4.08 -21.10
N ALA A 105 10.41 3.14 -20.15
CA ALA A 105 10.83 1.78 -20.39
C ALA A 105 9.68 0.82 -20.79
N GLN A 106 8.44 1.32 -20.87
CA GLN A 106 7.22 0.51 -21.07
C GLN A 106 7.18 -0.72 -20.13
N GLN A 107 7.51 -0.49 -18.86
CA GLN A 107 7.62 -1.54 -17.86
C GLN A 107 6.81 -1.18 -16.62
N ALA A 108 6.25 -2.20 -15.97
CA ALA A 108 5.76 -2.09 -14.60
C ALA A 108 6.40 -3.16 -13.73
N THR A 109 6.56 -2.86 -12.44
CA THR A 109 7.04 -3.82 -11.45
C THR A 109 6.05 -3.89 -10.30
N LEU A 110 5.68 -5.10 -9.91
CA LEU A 110 4.91 -5.39 -8.70
C LEU A 110 5.82 -6.08 -7.69
N ILE A 111 6.17 -5.36 -6.64
CA ILE A 111 7.10 -5.81 -5.60
C ILE A 111 6.30 -6.27 -4.39
N ARG A 112 6.55 -7.49 -3.92
CA ARG A 112 6.08 -7.99 -2.63
C ARG A 112 7.22 -7.93 -1.63
N ARG A 113 7.15 -7.00 -0.68
CA ARG A 113 8.17 -6.80 0.35
C ARG A 113 7.59 -7.09 1.72
N GLY A 114 8.21 -7.94 2.52
CA GLY A 114 7.69 -8.21 3.87
C GLY A 114 8.50 -9.20 4.69
N THR A 115 8.13 -9.32 5.96
CA THR A 115 8.77 -10.25 6.93
C THR A 115 8.20 -11.66 6.89
N TRP A 116 7.19 -11.89 6.05
CA TRP A 116 6.57 -13.18 5.80
C TRP A 116 6.37 -13.36 4.31
N HIS A 117 6.30 -14.61 3.91
CA HIS A 117 6.21 -15.00 2.51
C HIS A 117 4.76 -15.31 2.14
N PHE A 118 4.34 -14.85 0.97
CA PHE A 118 3.09 -15.22 0.31
C PHE A 118 3.33 -15.19 -1.19
N GLU A 119 2.73 -16.10 -1.94
CA GLU A 119 2.76 -16.06 -3.40
C GLU A 119 1.54 -15.33 -3.96
N LEU A 120 1.71 -14.73 -5.13
CA LEU A 120 0.58 -14.25 -5.93
C LEU A 120 0.06 -15.43 -6.72
N ASP A 121 -1.25 -15.66 -6.64
CA ASP A 121 -1.88 -16.60 -7.55
C ASP A 121 -1.95 -16.04 -8.98
N ASP A 122 -2.31 -16.92 -9.92
CA ASP A 122 -2.39 -16.58 -11.33
C ASP A 122 -3.46 -15.50 -11.60
N GLU A 123 -4.56 -15.48 -10.84
CA GLU A 123 -5.64 -14.50 -11.01
C GLU A 123 -5.17 -13.08 -10.67
N VAL A 124 -4.43 -12.93 -9.57
CA VAL A 124 -3.80 -11.67 -9.18
C VAL A 124 -2.80 -11.26 -10.27
N VAL A 125 -1.90 -12.16 -10.66
CA VAL A 125 -0.88 -11.89 -11.69
C VAL A 125 -1.51 -11.38 -12.99
N GLU A 126 -2.55 -12.06 -13.50
CA GLU A 126 -3.27 -11.67 -14.71
C GLU A 126 -3.98 -10.32 -14.55
N SER A 127 -4.60 -10.06 -13.40
CA SER A 127 -5.23 -8.76 -13.11
C SER A 127 -4.23 -7.61 -13.19
N TRP A 128 -3.02 -7.80 -12.68
CA TRP A 128 -1.96 -6.80 -12.76
C TRP A 128 -1.34 -6.66 -14.15
N LYS A 129 -1.23 -7.73 -14.95
CA LYS A 129 -0.82 -7.65 -16.37
C LYS A 129 -1.81 -6.80 -17.17
N ASN A 130 -3.10 -6.99 -16.91
CA ASN A 130 -4.18 -6.28 -17.59
C ASN A 130 -4.28 -4.79 -17.21
N VAL A 131 -3.52 -4.31 -16.22
CA VAL A 131 -3.42 -2.87 -15.92
C VAL A 131 -2.94 -2.08 -17.13
N ASN A 132 -1.96 -2.63 -17.86
CA ASN A 132 -1.50 -2.10 -19.12
C ASN A 132 -0.87 -3.23 -19.96
N PRO A 133 -1.61 -3.83 -20.91
CA PRO A 133 -1.13 -4.95 -21.71
C PRO A 133 0.12 -4.66 -22.54
N ASP A 134 0.37 -3.40 -22.86
CA ASP A 134 1.54 -2.97 -23.62
C ASP A 134 2.83 -2.94 -22.77
N PHE A 135 2.71 -3.09 -21.45
CA PHE A 135 3.85 -2.99 -20.53
C PHE A 135 4.30 -4.39 -20.12
N LEU A 136 5.61 -4.59 -20.07
CA LEU A 136 6.18 -5.77 -19.42
C LEU A 136 5.95 -5.66 -17.91
N LEU A 137 5.14 -6.55 -17.33
CA LEU A 137 5.02 -6.66 -15.88
C LEU A 137 6.12 -7.57 -15.32
N ARG A 138 6.94 -7.03 -14.42
CA ARG A 138 7.85 -7.80 -13.56
C ARG A 138 7.22 -8.01 -12.19
N ILE A 139 7.43 -9.19 -11.64
CA ILE A 139 7.03 -9.50 -10.27
C ILE A 139 8.30 -9.77 -9.48
N GLU A 140 8.47 -9.05 -8.39
CA GLU A 140 9.65 -9.13 -7.54
C GLU A 140 9.23 -9.48 -6.11
N HIS A 141 10.09 -10.22 -5.42
CA HIS A 141 9.89 -10.58 -4.03
C HIS A 141 11.11 -10.16 -3.22
N GLU A 142 10.86 -9.45 -2.13
CA GLU A 142 11.87 -8.98 -1.20
C GLU A 142 11.53 -9.45 0.22
N GLN A 143 12.14 -10.56 0.64
CA GLN A 143 11.96 -11.08 1.99
C GLN A 143 12.84 -10.32 2.99
N LEU A 144 12.22 -9.81 4.05
CA LEU A 144 12.88 -9.06 5.10
C LEU A 144 13.16 -9.96 6.32
N GLN A 145 14.43 -10.04 6.70
CA GLN A 145 14.86 -10.69 7.95
C GLN A 145 14.91 -9.65 9.07
N ALA A 146 13.74 -9.19 9.52
CA ALA A 146 13.61 -8.14 10.53
C ALA A 146 12.56 -8.49 11.60
N ALA A 147 12.89 -8.24 12.86
CA ALA A 147 11.96 -8.37 13.98
C ALA A 147 11.22 -7.04 14.17
N VAL A 148 10.07 -6.90 13.49
CA VAL A 148 9.25 -5.68 13.53
C VAL A 148 8.68 -5.48 14.93
N LYS A 149 9.21 -4.49 15.66
CA LYS A 149 8.77 -4.19 17.05
C LYS A 149 7.53 -3.31 17.10
N GLY A 150 7.32 -2.50 16.07
CA GLY A 150 6.28 -1.49 16.02
C GLY A 150 6.13 -0.90 14.63
N THR A 151 5.29 0.11 14.52
CA THR A 151 4.93 0.73 13.25
C THR A 151 6.11 1.49 12.63
N GLY A 152 6.90 2.18 13.44
CA GLY A 152 8.03 2.97 12.92
C GLY A 152 9.11 2.06 12.37
N ASP A 153 9.32 0.95 13.06
CA ASP A 153 10.24 -0.11 12.66
C ASP A 153 9.79 -0.77 11.35
N ALA A 154 8.48 -1.05 11.22
CA ALA A 154 7.88 -1.55 9.98
C ALA A 154 8.10 -0.59 8.80
N ILE A 155 7.80 0.70 8.98
CA ILE A 155 7.98 1.73 7.93
C ILE A 155 9.44 1.79 7.48
N TYR A 156 10.37 1.69 8.42
CA TYR A 156 11.80 1.67 8.11
C TYR A 156 12.21 0.42 7.33
N HIS A 157 11.88 -0.76 7.84
CA HIS A 157 12.28 -2.03 7.23
C HIS A 157 11.62 -2.27 5.87
N LEU A 158 10.38 -1.81 5.69
CA LEU A 158 9.71 -1.82 4.38
C LEU A 158 10.25 -0.75 3.42
N GLY A 159 11.16 0.13 3.83
CA GLY A 159 11.68 1.20 3.00
C GLY A 159 10.62 2.23 2.60
N LEU A 160 9.64 2.49 3.48
CA LEU A 160 8.50 3.39 3.24
C LEU A 160 8.66 4.76 3.91
N SER A 161 9.87 5.06 4.40
CA SER A 161 10.18 6.38 4.96
C SER A 161 10.09 7.45 3.86
N GLY A 162 9.27 8.48 4.06
CA GLY A 162 8.96 9.49 3.04
C GLY A 162 7.79 9.14 2.13
N GLU A 163 7.32 7.89 2.12
CA GLU A 163 6.15 7.46 1.33
C GLU A 163 4.87 7.41 2.18
N VAL A 164 5.03 6.96 3.44
CA VAL A 164 3.95 6.79 4.41
C VAL A 164 3.80 8.03 5.29
N ILE A 165 4.92 8.48 5.83
CA ILE A 165 5.06 9.66 6.69
C ILE A 165 6.38 10.33 6.37
N ASP A 166 6.49 11.62 6.75
CA ASP A 166 7.74 12.36 6.66
C ASP A 166 8.91 11.56 7.33
N PRO A 167 10.11 11.53 6.74
CA PRO A 167 11.23 10.75 7.28
C PRO A 167 11.64 11.14 8.71
N ILE A 168 11.48 12.40 9.11
CA ILE A 168 11.79 12.86 10.47
C ILE A 168 10.74 12.29 11.43
N SER A 169 9.45 12.36 11.06
CA SER A 169 8.38 11.72 11.83
C SER A 169 8.57 10.20 11.95
N ALA A 170 9.01 9.52 10.88
CA ALA A 170 9.32 8.09 10.93
C ALA A 170 10.45 7.76 11.92
N ARG A 171 11.48 8.61 11.96
CA ARG A 171 12.57 8.48 12.92
C ARG A 171 12.09 8.71 14.35
N GLN A 172 11.28 9.74 14.59
CA GLN A 172 10.72 10.04 15.91
C GLN A 172 9.86 8.90 16.42
N LEU A 173 8.99 8.33 15.57
CA LEU A 173 8.12 7.23 15.96
C LEU A 173 8.92 5.99 16.39
N ARG A 174 10.02 5.68 15.70
CA ARG A 174 10.96 4.62 16.15
C ARG A 174 11.63 4.92 17.49
N GLN A 175 12.02 6.17 17.72
CA GLN A 175 12.64 6.57 18.99
C GLN A 175 11.64 6.48 20.15
N GLU A 176 10.40 6.92 19.95
CA GLU A 176 9.34 6.82 20.96
C GLU A 176 8.99 5.36 21.28
N GLU A 177 8.90 4.49 20.27
CA GLU A 177 8.70 3.06 20.46
C GLU A 177 9.85 2.41 21.24
N PHE A 178 11.09 2.80 20.93
CA PHE A 178 12.26 2.34 21.67
C PHE A 178 12.22 2.76 23.14
N VAL A 179 11.95 4.04 23.43
CA VAL A 179 11.82 4.54 24.82
C VAL A 179 10.69 3.81 25.56
N ARG A 180 9.53 3.61 24.93
CA ARG A 180 8.41 2.86 25.52
C ARG A 180 8.77 1.42 25.86
N SER A 181 9.58 0.77 25.04
CA SER A 181 10.04 -0.60 25.27
C SER A 181 10.94 -0.72 26.50
N LEU A 182 11.73 0.32 26.82
CA LEU A 182 12.57 0.38 28.02
C LEU A 182 11.74 0.57 29.29
N THR A 183 10.66 1.34 29.21
CA THR A 183 9.79 1.63 30.37
C THR A 183 8.83 0.51 30.75
N LYS A 184 8.53 -0.44 29.83
CA LYS A 184 7.67 -1.60 30.11
C LYS A 184 8.42 -2.80 30.73
N GLY A 185 9.74 -2.68 30.92
CA GLY A 185 10.59 -3.71 31.51
C GLY A 185 10.72 -3.66 33.04
N TYR A 186 9.89 -2.87 33.73
CA TYR A 186 9.81 -2.77 35.20
C TYR A 186 8.42 -3.14 35.69
#